data_AF-A0A4Y8UZ36-F1
#
_entry.id   AF-A0A4Y8UZ36-F1
#
_cell.length_a   1.000
_cell.length_b   1.000
_cell.length_c   1.000
_cell.angle_alpha   90.00
_cell.angle_beta   90.00
_cell.angle_gamma   90.00
#
_symmetry.space_group_name_H-M   'P 1'
#
loop_
_entity.id
_entity.type
_entity.pdbx_description
1 polymer ?
#
loop_
_entity_poly.entity_id
_entity_poly.type
_entity_poly.pdbx_seq_one_letter_code
_entity_poly.pdbx_strand_id
1 'polypeptide(L)'
;MRILHTSDWHLGRALYGQKRYEEFDALLDWMINTLQAQRVDVLLIAGDVFDSGTPSNRAMQQYYRFLTRVSGTHCRHVVIIGGNHDSPTFLNAPRELLKVLNVHVVGAKADNVEDEVIVLRNADQRAEAIICATPYLRDRDIRSTEAGESIEDKAQKLLEGIQAHYAAVTAHAEALHAALPSEDAAHVPIIAMGHLFTAGGRTTDGDGVRDLYVGSIAHVGANIFPSALDYVALGHLHLPQNVGGRDHIRYSGSPIAMGFGEALQQKSVCLMTFDQRKPELTLIDIPVFQRLRQLRGNLQRLLSDLQHLVQNNISTWVEVMYTGDDIVPDLREQLDHAVSPDNTNQRSPVTILRIKNQRSSAQLSSGEAPQQTLDDLTPQDVFEKCLDANKVASEQRPALQLAWQEILQQLQEHDTRAE
;
A
#
# COMPACT_ATOMS: atom_id res chain seq x y z
N MET A 1 22.68 3.71 15.57
CA MET A 1 21.20 3.86 15.58
C MET A 1 20.59 2.80 14.67
N ARG A 2 19.41 2.26 14.99
CA ARG A 2 18.69 1.30 14.14
C ARG A 2 17.36 1.87 13.68
N ILE A 3 17.13 1.82 12.37
CA ILE A 3 15.92 2.32 11.75
C ILE A 3 15.21 1.16 11.05
N LEU A 4 13.89 1.05 11.18
CA LEU A 4 13.07 0.13 10.40
C LEU A 4 12.25 0.92 9.39
N HIS A 5 12.29 0.53 8.12
CA HIS A 5 11.52 1.13 7.04
C HIS A 5 10.51 0.12 6.49
N THR A 6 9.24 0.52 6.47
CA THR A 6 8.10 -0.18 5.90
C THR A 6 7.20 0.82 5.15
N SER A 7 6.31 0.33 4.29
CA SER A 7 5.37 1.14 3.52
C SER A 7 4.13 0.33 3.14
N ASP A 8 3.15 0.96 2.49
CA ASP A 8 2.09 0.28 1.73
C ASP A 8 1.31 -0.76 2.55
N TRP A 9 0.91 -0.37 3.77
CA TRP A 9 0.15 -1.24 4.66
C TRP A 9 -1.26 -1.49 4.14
N HIS A 10 -1.90 -0.45 3.59
CA HIS A 10 -3.30 -0.49 3.14
C HIS A 10 -4.24 -1.09 4.19
N LEU A 11 -4.15 -0.63 5.44
CA LEU A 11 -5.04 -1.10 6.51
C LEU A 11 -6.51 -0.93 6.09
N GLY A 12 -7.28 -2.00 6.27
CA GLY A 12 -8.68 -2.06 5.87
C GLY A 12 -8.94 -2.61 4.46
N ARG A 13 -7.89 -2.87 3.66
CA ARG A 13 -8.05 -3.49 2.34
C ARG A 13 -8.72 -4.87 2.44
N ALA A 14 -9.72 -5.08 1.59
CA ALA A 14 -10.32 -6.39 1.37
C ALA A 14 -9.72 -7.05 0.12
N LEU A 15 -9.64 -8.38 0.11
CA LEU A 15 -9.26 -9.15 -1.08
C LEU A 15 -10.50 -9.86 -1.63
N TYR A 16 -11.03 -9.39 -2.76
CA TYR A 16 -12.28 -9.88 -3.37
C TYR A 16 -13.44 -10.02 -2.36
N GLY A 17 -13.68 -8.96 -1.59
CA GLY A 17 -14.72 -8.93 -0.56
C GLY A 17 -14.36 -9.61 0.76
N GLN A 18 -13.26 -10.37 0.84
CA GLN A 18 -12.79 -10.93 2.11
C GLN A 18 -12.06 -9.87 2.94
N LYS A 19 -12.56 -9.64 4.14
CA LYS A 19 -11.92 -8.77 5.14
C LYS A 19 -10.61 -9.43 5.62
N ARG A 20 -9.57 -8.62 5.82
CA ARG A 20 -8.21 -9.07 6.17
C ARG A 20 -7.77 -8.63 7.58
N TYR A 21 -8.70 -8.26 8.46
CA TYR A 21 -8.37 -7.65 9.75
C TYR A 21 -7.49 -8.57 10.63
N GLU A 22 -7.77 -9.87 10.68
CA GLU A 22 -6.94 -10.83 11.45
C GLU A 22 -5.52 -10.93 10.91
N GLU A 23 -5.36 -10.87 9.58
CA GLU A 23 -4.04 -10.87 8.94
C GLU A 23 -3.27 -9.59 9.26
N PHE A 24 -3.94 -8.43 9.24
CA PHE A 24 -3.36 -7.17 9.67
C PHE A 24 -3.01 -7.16 11.16
N ASP A 25 -3.86 -7.71 12.04
CA ASP A 25 -3.56 -7.83 13.47
C ASP A 25 -2.29 -8.66 13.69
N ALA A 26 -2.18 -9.81 13.01
CA ALA A 26 -0.99 -10.67 13.08
C ALA A 26 0.28 -9.98 12.55
N LEU A 27 0.17 -9.23 11.45
CA LEU A 27 1.25 -8.43 10.91
C LEU A 27 1.72 -7.36 11.92
N LEU A 28 0.79 -6.59 12.47
CA LEU A 28 1.10 -5.51 13.40
C LEU A 28 1.71 -6.06 14.70
N ASP A 29 1.22 -7.21 15.19
CA ASP A 29 1.82 -7.96 16.30
C ASP A 29 3.25 -8.38 16.01
N TRP A 30 3.49 -8.98 14.85
CA TRP A 30 4.82 -9.36 14.41
C TRP A 30 5.74 -8.14 14.32
N MET A 31 5.27 -7.03 13.78
CA MET A 31 6.06 -5.81 13.65
C MET A 31 6.46 -5.24 15.01
N ILE A 32 5.55 -5.22 16.01
CA ILE A 32 5.90 -4.84 17.39
C ILE A 32 7.00 -5.75 17.96
N ASN A 33 6.88 -7.07 17.77
CA ASN A 33 7.89 -8.02 18.23
C ASN A 33 9.24 -7.80 17.54
N THR A 34 9.23 -7.51 16.23
CA THR A 34 10.43 -7.20 15.45
C THR A 34 11.10 -5.92 15.93
N LEU A 35 10.34 -4.85 16.18
CA LEU A 35 10.87 -3.58 16.74
C LEU A 35 11.58 -3.82 18.07
N GLN A 36 11.01 -4.66 18.95
CA GLN A 36 11.61 -5.02 20.24
C GLN A 36 12.85 -5.89 20.07
N ALA A 37 12.75 -6.98 19.30
CA ALA A 37 13.84 -7.95 19.11
C ALA A 37 15.07 -7.31 18.46
N GLN A 38 14.85 -6.44 17.48
CA GLN A 38 15.92 -5.75 16.76
C GLN A 38 16.38 -4.46 17.47
N ARG A 39 15.72 -4.07 18.57
CA ARG A 39 15.98 -2.81 19.29
C ARG A 39 16.00 -1.62 18.32
N VAL A 40 14.92 -1.48 17.56
CA VAL A 40 14.74 -0.38 16.62
C VAL A 40 14.56 0.92 17.39
N ASP A 41 15.28 1.97 16.98
CA ASP A 41 15.20 3.32 17.54
C ASP A 41 14.14 4.17 16.82
N VAL A 42 14.05 4.02 15.49
CA VAL A 42 13.16 4.82 14.64
C VAL A 42 12.39 3.93 13.68
N LEU A 43 11.08 4.11 13.59
CA LEU A 43 10.22 3.48 12.59
C LEU A 43 9.82 4.49 11.52
N LEU A 44 10.08 4.19 10.25
CA LEU A 44 9.65 4.96 9.09
C LEU A 44 8.51 4.22 8.38
N ILE A 45 7.37 4.90 8.19
CA ILE A 45 6.21 4.40 7.45
C ILE A 45 6.02 5.27 6.20
N ALA A 46 6.48 4.77 5.05
CA ALA A 46 6.59 5.51 3.80
C ALA A 46 5.28 5.55 2.97
N GLY A 47 4.15 5.91 3.61
CA GLY A 47 2.87 6.13 2.95
C GLY A 47 2.02 4.87 2.74
N ASP A 48 0.78 5.13 2.30
CA ASP A 48 -0.31 4.18 2.14
C ASP A 48 -0.57 3.37 3.41
N VAL A 49 -0.79 4.10 4.51
CA VAL A 49 -1.15 3.52 5.80
C VAL A 49 -2.53 2.86 5.71
N PHE A 50 -3.47 3.54 5.07
CA PHE A 50 -4.84 3.06 4.88
C PHE A 50 -5.11 2.74 3.40
N ASP A 51 -6.03 1.80 3.14
CA ASP A 51 -6.44 1.47 1.76
C ASP A 51 -7.28 2.57 1.10
N SER A 52 -7.91 3.44 1.89
CA SER A 52 -8.75 4.52 1.41
C SER A 52 -8.64 5.78 2.28
N GLY A 53 -9.04 6.92 1.72
CA GLY A 53 -9.09 8.20 2.43
C GLY A 53 -10.17 8.27 3.52
N THR A 54 -11.04 7.27 3.61
CA THR A 54 -12.10 7.12 4.62
C THR A 54 -11.98 5.73 5.26
N PRO A 55 -10.96 5.51 6.12
CA PRO A 55 -10.71 4.20 6.69
C PRO A 55 -11.84 3.75 7.62
N SER A 56 -12.06 2.43 7.70
CA SER A 56 -13.05 1.86 8.62
C SER A 56 -12.62 2.04 10.09
N ASN A 57 -13.60 2.00 11.01
CA ASN A 57 -13.34 2.06 12.45
C ASN A 57 -12.33 0.99 12.91
N ARG A 58 -12.40 -0.22 12.35
CA ARG A 58 -11.47 -1.30 12.67
C ARG A 58 -10.05 -0.99 12.20
N ALA A 59 -9.87 -0.47 10.99
CA ALA A 59 -8.55 -0.08 10.49
C ALA A 59 -7.95 1.06 11.33
N MET A 60 -8.76 2.06 11.70
CA MET A 60 -8.35 3.13 12.61
C MET A 60 -7.93 2.59 13.99
N GLN A 61 -8.71 1.67 14.56
CA GLN A 61 -8.39 1.03 15.83
C GLN A 61 -7.05 0.28 15.76
N GLN A 62 -6.81 -0.48 14.68
CA GLN A 62 -5.55 -1.20 14.46
C GLN A 62 -4.36 -0.23 14.41
N TYR A 63 -4.47 0.85 13.66
CA TYR A 63 -3.45 1.88 13.54
C TYR A 63 -3.10 2.54 14.89
N TYR A 64 -4.09 3.08 15.61
CA TYR A 64 -3.84 3.76 16.88
C TYR A 64 -3.38 2.78 17.98
N ARG A 65 -3.89 1.56 17.99
CA ARG A 65 -3.42 0.50 18.91
C ARG A 65 -1.98 0.12 18.63
N PHE A 66 -1.59 0.02 17.36
CA PHE A 66 -0.20 -0.23 16.98
C PHE A 66 0.71 0.90 17.48
N LEU A 67 0.41 2.16 17.18
CA LEU A 67 1.22 3.30 17.62
C LEU A 67 1.34 3.39 19.15
N THR A 68 0.25 3.12 19.87
CA THR A 68 0.24 3.06 21.33
C THR A 68 1.13 1.94 21.87
N ARG A 69 1.25 0.82 21.15
CA ARG A 69 2.15 -0.28 21.54
C ARG A 69 3.59 0.01 21.19
N VAL A 70 3.86 0.72 20.08
CA VAL A 70 5.22 1.16 19.71
C VAL A 70 5.83 2.01 20.82
N SER A 71 5.07 2.90 21.45
CA SER A 71 5.57 3.74 22.56
C SER A 71 5.99 2.94 23.81
N GLY A 72 5.54 1.69 23.94
CA GLY A 72 6.00 0.74 24.96
C GLY A 72 7.26 -0.07 24.56
N THR A 73 7.86 0.21 23.41
CA THR A 73 9.07 -0.47 22.91
C THR A 73 10.33 0.40 23.05
N HIS A 74 11.44 -0.05 22.48
CA HIS A 74 12.68 0.75 22.37
C HIS A 74 12.59 1.81 21.24
N CYS A 75 11.55 1.76 20.41
CA CYS A 75 11.34 2.68 19.31
C CYS A 75 10.97 4.06 19.88
N ARG A 76 11.90 4.99 19.77
CA ARG A 76 11.81 6.35 20.33
C ARG A 76 11.01 7.27 19.44
N HIS A 77 11.07 7.07 18.12
CA HIS A 77 10.41 7.90 17.13
C HIS A 77 9.68 7.07 16.09
N VAL A 78 8.53 7.57 15.64
CA VAL A 78 7.85 7.07 14.44
C VAL A 78 7.67 8.24 13.49
N VAL A 79 8.04 8.08 12.22
CA VAL A 79 7.81 9.07 11.17
C VAL A 79 6.92 8.46 10.10
N ILE A 80 5.81 9.14 9.82
CA ILE A 80 4.75 8.68 8.92
C ILE A 80 4.53 9.75 7.87
N ILE A 81 4.63 9.37 6.60
CA ILE A 81 4.22 10.23 5.49
C ILE A 81 2.89 9.73 4.91
N GLY A 82 2.11 10.62 4.30
CA GLY A 82 0.91 10.23 3.55
C GLY A 82 1.24 9.66 2.18
N GLY A 83 0.59 8.56 1.79
CA GLY A 83 0.62 8.02 0.44
C GLY A 83 -0.50 8.55 -0.47
N ASN A 84 -0.68 7.93 -1.63
CA ASN A 84 -1.71 8.34 -2.59
C ASN A 84 -3.12 7.83 -2.23
N HIS A 85 -3.24 6.81 -1.37
CA HIS A 85 -4.52 6.31 -0.84
C HIS A 85 -4.99 7.09 0.38
N ASP A 86 -4.06 7.62 1.15
CA ASP A 86 -4.35 8.28 2.41
C ASP A 86 -5.06 9.64 2.20
N SER A 87 -5.92 9.97 3.17
CA SER A 87 -6.48 11.32 3.28
C SER A 87 -5.53 12.21 4.10
N PRO A 88 -5.01 13.31 3.54
CA PRO A 88 -4.13 14.21 4.26
C PRO A 88 -4.78 14.82 5.51
N THR A 89 -6.05 15.19 5.42
CA THR A 89 -6.79 15.80 6.53
C THR A 89 -6.99 14.78 7.65
N PHE A 90 -7.28 13.53 7.30
CA PHE A 90 -7.42 12.45 8.28
C PHE A 90 -6.10 12.15 8.99
N LEU A 91 -5.00 11.96 8.24
CA LEU A 91 -3.69 11.66 8.83
C LEU A 91 -3.15 12.82 9.69
N ASN A 92 -3.34 14.07 9.26
CA ASN A 92 -2.81 15.23 9.97
C ASN A 92 -3.67 15.66 11.17
N ALA A 93 -4.97 15.34 11.20
CA ALA A 93 -5.87 15.75 12.28
C ALA A 93 -5.34 15.40 13.69
N PRO A 94 -4.82 14.19 13.97
CA PRO A 94 -4.30 13.83 15.29
C PRO A 94 -2.82 14.22 15.52
N ARG A 95 -2.17 14.97 14.62
CA ARG A 95 -0.70 15.14 14.66
C ARG A 95 -0.18 15.71 15.99
N GLU A 96 -0.87 16.68 16.59
CA GLU A 96 -0.44 17.29 17.85
C GLU A 96 -0.54 16.31 19.02
N LEU A 97 -1.57 15.46 19.01
CA LEU A 97 -1.74 14.39 20.00
C LEU A 97 -0.66 13.31 19.82
N LEU A 98 -0.41 12.90 18.57
CA LEU A 98 0.59 11.89 18.22
C LEU A 98 2.02 12.35 18.54
N LYS A 99 2.29 13.64 18.43
CA LYS A 99 3.59 14.24 18.78
C LYS A 99 3.98 13.99 20.24
N VAL A 100 3.02 13.89 21.16
CA VAL A 100 3.27 13.55 22.58
C VAL A 100 3.87 12.15 22.73
N LEU A 101 3.61 11.26 21.77
CA LEU A 101 4.16 9.91 21.70
C LEU A 101 5.42 9.82 20.82
N ASN A 102 6.02 10.97 20.44
CA ASN A 102 7.09 11.05 19.44
C ASN A 102 6.73 10.40 18.09
N VAL A 103 5.45 10.51 17.71
CA VAL A 103 4.96 10.12 16.40
C VAL A 103 4.79 11.38 15.56
N HIS A 104 5.56 11.47 14.48
CA HIS A 104 5.58 12.58 13.55
C HIS A 104 4.81 12.20 12.29
N VAL A 105 3.86 13.04 11.88
CA VAL A 105 3.00 12.78 10.72
C VAL A 105 3.06 13.94 9.74
N VAL A 106 3.37 13.62 8.48
CA VAL A 106 3.35 14.56 7.35
C VAL A 106 2.44 13.98 6.26
N GLY A 107 1.14 14.29 6.35
CA GLY A 107 0.11 13.69 5.47
C GLY A 107 0.01 14.30 4.07
N ALA A 108 0.58 15.48 3.83
CA ALA A 108 0.65 16.15 2.52
C ALA A 108 1.80 17.16 2.50
N LYS A 109 2.20 17.58 1.29
CA LYS A 109 3.20 18.64 1.09
C LYS A 109 2.82 19.86 1.94
N ALA A 110 3.77 20.37 2.70
CA ALA A 110 3.54 21.55 3.51
C ALA A 110 3.70 22.84 2.69
N ASP A 111 3.18 23.94 3.23
CA ASP A 111 3.41 25.26 2.66
C ASP A 111 4.88 25.67 2.85
N ASN A 112 5.45 25.36 4.02
CA ASN A 112 6.86 25.58 4.34
C ASN A 112 7.63 24.26 4.35
N VAL A 113 8.78 24.25 3.71
CA VAL A 113 9.70 23.11 3.65
C VAL A 113 10.14 22.61 5.04
N GLU A 114 10.22 23.53 6.01
CA GLU A 114 10.65 23.27 7.39
C GLU A 114 9.71 22.29 8.11
N ASP A 115 8.42 22.33 7.76
CA ASP A 115 7.40 21.45 8.34
C ASP A 115 7.50 20.00 7.83
N GLU A 116 8.32 19.76 6.79
CA GLU A 116 8.62 18.42 6.24
C GLU A 116 9.98 17.89 6.71
N VAL A 117 10.78 18.68 7.44
CA VAL A 117 12.11 18.26 7.89
C VAL A 117 12.15 18.11 9.41
N ILE A 118 12.31 16.87 9.86
CA ILE A 118 12.22 16.51 11.28
C ILE A 118 13.60 16.16 11.81
N VAL A 119 14.07 16.90 12.82
CA VAL A 119 15.27 16.52 13.58
C VAL A 119 14.86 15.60 14.71
N LEU A 120 15.22 14.32 14.60
CA LEU A 120 15.02 13.35 15.68
C LEU A 120 16.10 13.55 16.74
N ARG A 121 15.69 13.53 18.00
CA ARG A 121 16.56 13.77 19.15
C ARG A 121 16.52 12.60 20.12
N ASN A 122 17.67 12.29 20.70
CA ASN A 122 17.76 11.31 21.77
C ASN A 122 17.28 11.87 23.13
N ALA A 123 17.35 11.05 24.18
CA ALA A 123 16.94 11.45 25.53
C ALA A 123 17.71 12.68 26.07
N ASP A 124 18.96 12.86 25.63
CA ASP A 124 19.83 14.00 26.00
C ASP A 124 19.62 15.23 25.10
N GLN A 125 18.58 15.24 24.28
CA GLN A 125 18.26 16.31 23.31
C GLN A 125 19.29 16.51 22.19
N ARG A 126 20.25 15.58 22.03
CA ARG A 126 21.19 15.58 20.91
C ARG A 126 20.52 15.02 19.66
N ALA A 127 20.86 15.59 18.50
CA ALA A 127 20.34 15.11 17.23
C ALA A 127 20.90 13.72 16.92
N GLU A 128 20.06 12.85 16.37
CA GLU A 128 20.45 11.49 15.98
C GLU A 128 20.10 11.14 14.54
N ALA A 129 19.14 11.83 13.94
CA ALA A 129 18.80 11.74 12.53
C ALA A 129 18.10 13.03 12.08
N ILE A 130 18.21 13.35 10.79
CA ILE A 130 17.36 14.36 10.14
C ILE A 130 16.55 13.66 9.06
N ILE A 131 15.22 13.73 9.15
CA ILE A 131 14.30 13.06 8.25
C ILE A 131 13.61 14.09 7.37
N CYS A 132 13.84 14.03 6.05
CA CYS A 132 13.04 14.73 5.05
C CYS A 132 11.79 13.89 4.79
N ALA A 133 10.71 14.16 5.53
CA ALA A 133 9.47 13.40 5.53
C ALA A 133 8.54 13.84 4.37
N THR A 134 9.01 13.69 3.13
CA THR A 134 8.26 14.08 1.94
C THR A 134 7.13 13.07 1.63
N PRO A 135 5.85 13.47 1.67
CA PRO A 135 4.73 12.59 1.36
C PRO A 135 4.50 12.45 -0.15
N TYR A 136 3.42 11.77 -0.53
CA TYR A 136 2.94 11.78 -1.89
C TYR A 136 2.66 13.22 -2.35
N LEU A 137 3.44 13.67 -3.34
CA LEU A 137 3.33 15.00 -3.93
C LEU A 137 2.22 14.99 -4.99
N ARG A 138 1.11 15.67 -4.71
CA ARG A 138 0.00 15.77 -5.67
C ARG A 138 0.35 16.79 -6.74
N ASP A 139 -0.08 16.52 -7.97
CA ASP A 139 0.17 17.37 -9.14
C ASP A 139 -0.09 18.87 -8.85
N ARG A 140 -1.23 19.19 -8.25
CA ARG A 140 -1.63 20.56 -7.90
C ARG A 140 -0.71 21.27 -6.91
N ASP A 141 0.06 20.52 -6.11
CA ASP A 141 0.88 21.06 -5.02
C ASP A 141 2.31 21.38 -5.50
N ILE A 142 2.73 20.87 -6.67
CA ILE A 142 4.10 20.96 -7.18
C ILE A 142 4.21 21.48 -8.62
N ARG A 143 3.10 21.66 -9.33
CA ARG A 143 3.07 22.16 -10.70
C ARG A 143 2.17 23.40 -10.82
N SER A 144 2.68 24.41 -11.53
CA SER A 144 1.86 25.51 -12.05
C SER A 144 1.30 25.15 -13.42
N THR A 145 -0.02 25.27 -13.61
CA THR A 145 -0.69 24.99 -14.89
C THR A 145 -0.70 26.21 -15.80
N GLU A 146 -0.31 26.03 -17.06
CA GLU A 146 -0.42 27.06 -18.10
C GLU A 146 -1.43 26.66 -19.20
N ALA A 147 -2.07 27.66 -19.83
CA ALA A 147 -3.04 27.42 -20.90
C ALA A 147 -2.34 26.91 -22.17
N GLY A 148 -2.78 25.76 -22.69
CA GLY A 148 -2.23 25.16 -23.91
C GLY A 148 -1.10 24.16 -23.69
N GLU A 149 -0.85 23.71 -22.46
CA GLU A 149 0.13 22.65 -22.16
C GLU A 149 -0.17 21.34 -22.91
N SER A 150 0.88 20.77 -23.52
CA SER A 150 0.85 19.39 -24.01
C SER A 150 0.97 18.36 -22.87
N ILE A 151 0.76 17.09 -23.19
CA ILE A 151 0.95 15.98 -22.22
C ILE A 151 2.42 15.88 -21.83
N GLU A 152 3.32 16.07 -22.79
CA GLU A 152 4.76 16.08 -22.59
C GLU A 152 5.20 17.23 -21.68
N ASP A 153 4.68 18.45 -21.89
CA ASP A 153 4.96 19.60 -21.03
C ASP A 153 4.51 19.35 -19.59
N LYS A 154 3.32 18.76 -19.43
CA LYS A 154 2.79 18.39 -18.13
C LYS A 154 3.70 17.39 -17.41
N ALA A 155 4.13 16.34 -18.11
CA ALA A 155 5.00 15.31 -17.55
C ALA A 155 6.38 15.88 -17.14
N GLN A 156 6.94 16.76 -17.97
CA GLN A 156 8.22 17.42 -17.68
C GLN A 156 8.12 18.36 -16.48
N LYS A 157 7.11 19.23 -16.44
CA LYS A 157 6.89 20.16 -15.30
C LYS A 157 6.61 19.41 -14.00
N LEU A 158 5.91 18.28 -14.06
CA LEU A 158 5.71 17.43 -12.90
C LEU A 158 7.03 16.86 -12.38
N LEU A 159 7.88 16.33 -13.27
CA LEU A 159 9.21 15.82 -12.89
C LEU A 159 10.08 16.92 -12.28
N GLU A 160 10.10 18.10 -12.87
CA GLU A 160 10.82 19.27 -12.35
C GLU A 160 10.31 19.70 -10.96
N GLY A 161 8.99 19.72 -10.77
CA GLY A 161 8.37 20.02 -9.47
C GLY A 161 8.77 19.02 -8.38
N ILE A 162 8.77 17.71 -8.70
CA ILE A 162 9.23 16.67 -7.79
C ILE A 162 10.71 16.88 -7.45
N GLN A 163 11.57 17.04 -8.46
CA GLN A 163 13.01 17.22 -8.25
C GLN A 163 13.32 18.48 -7.44
N ALA A 164 12.66 19.60 -7.74
CA ALA A 164 12.81 20.85 -7.01
C ALA A 164 12.40 20.71 -5.55
N HIS A 165 11.31 19.99 -5.27
CA HIS A 165 10.86 19.75 -3.89
C HIS A 165 11.87 18.92 -3.10
N TYR A 166 12.35 17.80 -3.65
CA TYR A 166 13.39 16.99 -3.00
C TYR A 166 14.70 17.76 -2.77
N ALA A 167 15.08 18.62 -3.72
CA ALA A 167 16.23 19.50 -3.55
C ALA A 167 16.02 20.51 -2.41
N ALA A 168 14.83 21.12 -2.32
CA ALA A 168 14.51 22.11 -1.28
C ALA A 168 14.50 21.49 0.14
N VAL A 169 13.81 20.36 0.34
CA VAL A 169 13.80 19.67 1.65
C VAL A 169 15.19 19.23 2.06
N THR A 170 16.00 18.75 1.11
CA THR A 170 17.37 18.30 1.40
C THR A 170 18.28 19.47 1.72
N ALA A 171 18.17 20.59 1.00
CA ALA A 171 18.96 21.79 1.29
C ALA A 171 18.66 22.34 2.70
N HIS A 172 17.39 22.31 3.12
CA HIS A 172 17.02 22.68 4.49
C HIS A 172 17.59 21.70 5.52
N ALA A 173 17.53 20.40 5.25
CA ALA A 173 18.14 19.37 6.11
C ALA A 173 19.67 19.52 6.22
N GLU A 174 20.36 19.86 5.13
CA GLU A 174 21.79 20.16 5.13
C GLU A 174 22.13 21.41 5.95
N ALA A 175 21.30 22.45 5.87
CA ALA A 175 21.46 23.64 6.69
C ALA A 175 21.32 23.33 8.19
N LEU A 176 20.33 22.53 8.57
CA LEU A 176 20.16 22.04 9.94
C LEU A 176 21.33 21.17 10.39
N HIS A 177 21.79 20.26 9.52
CA HIS A 177 22.94 19.40 9.77
C HIS A 177 24.22 20.22 9.99
N ALA A 178 24.46 21.25 9.17
CA ALA A 178 25.62 22.13 9.29
C ALA A 178 25.60 22.98 10.57
N ALA A 179 24.43 23.22 11.15
CA ALA A 179 24.28 23.92 12.43
C ALA A 179 24.47 23.01 13.66
N LEU A 180 24.64 21.69 13.48
CA LEU A 180 24.90 20.76 14.58
C LEU A 180 26.33 20.94 15.13
N PRO A 181 26.55 20.66 16.43
CA PRO A 181 27.89 20.55 16.98
C PRO A 181 28.74 19.57 16.18
N SER A 182 30.03 19.87 15.96
CA SER A 182 30.89 19.08 15.08
C SER A 182 31.01 17.60 15.48
N GLU A 183 30.88 17.29 16.77
CA GLU A 183 30.85 15.93 17.30
C GLU A 183 29.57 15.14 16.94
N ASP A 184 28.44 15.83 16.84
CA ASP A 184 27.14 15.27 16.46
C ASP A 184 27.05 15.10 14.93
N ALA A 185 27.47 16.12 14.18
CA ALA A 185 27.35 16.16 12.72
C ALA A 185 28.00 14.96 12.01
N ALA A 186 29.07 14.37 12.59
CA ALA A 186 29.69 13.17 12.02
C ALA A 186 28.80 11.91 12.11
N HIS A 187 27.79 11.91 12.98
CA HIS A 187 26.99 10.74 13.33
C HIS A 187 25.50 10.85 12.97
N VAL A 188 25.04 12.01 12.50
CA VAL A 188 23.63 12.26 12.17
C VAL A 188 23.37 12.02 10.68
N PRO A 189 22.74 10.92 10.27
CA PRO A 189 22.35 10.72 8.88
C PRO A 189 21.21 11.65 8.47
N ILE A 190 21.20 12.01 7.18
CA ILE A 190 20.08 12.67 6.51
C ILE A 190 19.33 11.63 5.68
N ILE A 191 18.05 11.44 5.96
CA ILE A 191 17.23 10.39 5.35
C ILE A 191 16.02 11.04 4.68
N ALA A 192 15.81 10.77 3.38
CA ALA A 192 14.55 11.11 2.74
C ALA A 192 13.53 9.99 2.87
N MET A 193 12.27 10.37 3.00
CA MET A 193 11.13 9.51 2.73
C MET A 193 10.46 9.96 1.43
N GLY A 194 9.69 9.09 0.82
CA GLY A 194 8.94 9.39 -0.39
C GLY A 194 7.87 8.38 -0.70
N HIS A 195 6.83 8.81 -1.42
CA HIS A 195 5.81 7.92 -1.94
C HIS A 195 5.54 8.29 -3.40
N LEU A 196 6.14 7.54 -4.34
CA LEU A 196 6.08 7.83 -5.77
C LEU A 196 6.47 6.60 -6.61
N PHE A 197 6.18 6.66 -7.91
CA PHE A 197 6.65 5.66 -8.88
C PHE A 197 7.98 6.10 -9.52
N THR A 198 9.06 5.35 -9.29
CA THR A 198 10.36 5.61 -9.96
C THR A 198 10.55 4.78 -11.23
N ALA A 199 11.28 5.34 -12.19
CA ALA A 199 11.68 4.69 -13.43
C ALA A 199 12.40 3.35 -13.16
N GLY A 200 11.98 2.29 -13.86
CA GLY A 200 12.54 0.94 -13.66
C GLY A 200 12.02 0.21 -12.43
N GLY A 201 11.09 0.79 -11.67
CA GLY A 201 10.34 0.08 -10.64
C GLY A 201 9.53 -1.06 -11.23
N ARG A 202 9.55 -2.21 -10.56
CA ARG A 202 8.82 -3.42 -10.99
C ARG A 202 7.51 -3.54 -10.22
N THR A 203 6.44 -3.82 -10.94
CA THR A 203 5.11 -4.20 -10.43
C THR A 203 4.78 -5.63 -10.89
N THR A 204 3.72 -6.21 -10.33
CA THR A 204 3.19 -7.51 -10.76
C THR A 204 1.69 -7.42 -11.00
N ASP A 205 1.17 -8.24 -11.91
CA ASP A 205 -0.25 -8.21 -12.26
C ASP A 205 -1.14 -8.46 -11.03
N GLY A 206 -1.96 -7.46 -10.71
CA GLY A 206 -2.88 -7.53 -9.58
C GLY A 206 -2.20 -7.39 -8.22
N ASP A 207 -1.02 -6.77 -8.14
CA ASP A 207 -0.45 -6.30 -6.87
C ASP A 207 -1.29 -5.19 -6.22
N GLY A 208 -2.14 -4.51 -6.99
CA GLY A 208 -3.02 -3.47 -6.44
C GLY A 208 -2.36 -2.10 -6.34
N VAL A 209 -1.16 -1.93 -6.90
CA VAL A 209 -0.55 -0.63 -7.14
C VAL A 209 -1.46 0.17 -8.09
N ARG A 210 -1.78 1.40 -7.72
CA ARG A 210 -2.52 2.32 -8.60
C ARG A 210 -1.56 3.02 -9.55
N ASP A 211 -1.96 3.16 -10.81
CA ASP A 211 -1.27 4.05 -11.73
C ASP A 211 -1.39 5.50 -11.24
N LEU A 212 -0.30 6.06 -10.67
CA LEU A 212 -0.31 7.44 -10.16
C LEU A 212 -0.51 8.49 -11.25
N TYR A 213 -0.03 8.17 -12.46
CA TYR A 213 0.13 9.12 -13.55
C TYR A 213 -0.59 8.64 -14.82
N VAL A 214 -1.84 8.19 -14.68
CA VAL A 214 -2.68 7.81 -15.83
C VAL A 214 -2.71 8.97 -16.85
N GLY A 215 -2.08 8.74 -18.01
CA GLY A 215 -1.99 9.72 -19.10
C GLY A 215 -0.74 10.62 -19.11
N SER A 216 0.19 10.52 -18.15
CA SER A 216 1.48 11.23 -18.19
C SER A 216 2.64 10.28 -17.86
N ILE A 217 3.52 10.04 -18.84
CA ILE A 217 4.66 9.09 -18.76
C ILE A 217 5.83 9.72 -17.98
N ALA A 218 5.57 10.33 -16.83
CA ALA A 218 6.62 10.92 -16.01
C ALA A 218 7.34 9.79 -15.24
N HIS A 219 8.41 9.25 -15.81
CA HIS A 219 9.27 8.28 -15.14
C HIS A 219 10.31 8.99 -14.27
N VAL A 220 10.14 8.94 -12.95
CA VAL A 220 11.05 9.59 -12.01
C VAL A 220 12.31 8.75 -11.81
N GLY A 221 13.45 9.17 -12.39
CA GLY A 221 14.72 8.46 -12.24
C GLY A 221 15.33 8.60 -10.84
N ALA A 222 16.22 7.68 -10.45
CA ALA A 222 16.95 7.73 -9.17
C ALA A 222 17.83 8.99 -9.01
N ASN A 223 18.08 9.72 -10.10
CA ASN A 223 18.88 10.93 -10.16
C ASN A 223 18.17 12.17 -9.59
N ILE A 224 16.85 12.11 -9.33
CA ILE A 224 16.16 13.23 -8.68
C ILE A 224 16.55 13.40 -7.21
N PHE A 225 17.02 12.33 -6.57
CA PHE A 225 17.37 12.33 -5.16
C PHE A 225 18.76 12.94 -4.99
N PRO A 226 18.90 14.02 -4.18
CA PRO A 226 20.19 14.63 -3.93
C PRO A 226 21.19 13.66 -3.29
N SER A 227 22.47 13.79 -3.64
CA SER A 227 23.55 12.93 -3.15
C SER A 227 23.90 13.10 -1.67
N ALA A 228 23.38 14.14 -1.02
CA ALA A 228 23.57 14.40 0.41
C ALA A 228 22.78 13.43 1.30
N LEU A 229 21.82 12.70 0.72
CA LEU A 229 20.97 11.75 1.42
C LEU A 229 21.73 10.43 1.65
N ASP A 230 21.79 10.02 2.90
CA ASP A 230 22.44 8.77 3.32
C ASP A 230 21.53 7.55 3.08
N TYR A 231 20.21 7.75 3.09
CA TYR A 231 19.20 6.76 2.75
C TYR A 231 17.93 7.41 2.20
N VAL A 232 17.21 6.70 1.34
CA VAL A 232 15.91 7.10 0.78
C VAL A 232 14.90 5.97 0.92
N ALA A 233 13.92 6.19 1.79
CA ALA A 233 12.84 5.29 2.16
C ALA A 233 11.60 5.54 1.29
N LEU A 234 11.39 4.70 0.28
CA LEU A 234 10.27 4.83 -0.65
C LEU A 234 9.13 3.84 -0.33
N GLY A 235 7.90 4.30 -0.46
CA GLY A 235 6.70 3.48 -0.64
C GLY A 235 6.04 3.73 -1.99
N HIS A 236 4.92 3.04 -2.25
CA HIS A 236 4.07 3.00 -3.46
C HIS A 236 4.16 1.65 -4.19
N LEU A 237 5.38 1.11 -4.35
CA LEU A 237 5.57 -0.17 -5.01
C LEU A 237 5.58 -1.30 -3.98
N HIS A 238 4.78 -2.32 -4.24
CA HIS A 238 4.53 -3.42 -3.29
C HIS A 238 5.62 -4.51 -3.31
N LEU A 239 6.53 -4.46 -4.28
CA LEU A 239 7.72 -5.32 -4.36
C LEU A 239 8.93 -4.66 -3.69
N PRO A 240 9.56 -5.31 -2.67
CA PRO A 240 10.83 -4.85 -2.12
C PRO A 240 11.93 -4.82 -3.18
N GLN A 241 12.52 -3.65 -3.43
CA GLN A 241 13.54 -3.49 -4.47
C GLN A 241 14.39 -2.24 -4.25
N ASN A 242 15.62 -2.25 -4.78
CA ASN A 242 16.42 -1.03 -4.90
C ASN A 242 16.05 -0.27 -6.18
N VAL A 243 16.36 1.02 -6.21
CA VAL A 243 16.07 1.91 -7.34
C VAL A 243 17.35 2.30 -8.03
N GLY A 244 17.39 2.13 -9.37
CA GLY A 244 18.56 2.50 -10.18
C GLY A 244 19.87 1.79 -9.78
N GLY A 245 19.78 0.58 -9.20
CA GLY A 245 20.94 -0.18 -8.72
C GLY A 245 21.62 0.41 -7.49
N ARG A 246 20.97 1.35 -6.79
CA ARG A 246 21.52 2.01 -5.59
C ARG A 246 20.90 1.43 -4.33
N ASP A 247 21.71 0.77 -3.49
CA ASP A 247 21.19 0.08 -2.31
C ASP A 247 20.61 0.99 -1.22
N HIS A 248 20.99 2.26 -1.20
CA HIS A 248 20.48 3.26 -0.25
C HIS A 248 19.15 3.90 -0.69
N ILE A 249 18.62 3.58 -1.89
CA ILE A 249 17.32 4.06 -2.37
C ILE A 249 16.44 2.84 -2.59
N ARG A 250 15.42 2.65 -1.76
CA ARG A 250 14.66 1.40 -1.77
C ARG A 250 13.17 1.58 -1.53
N TYR A 251 12.41 0.72 -2.19
CA TYR A 251 11.07 0.37 -1.75
C TYR A 251 11.14 -0.75 -0.72
N SER A 252 10.46 -0.59 0.42
CA SER A 252 10.26 -1.72 1.34
C SER A 252 9.29 -2.74 0.81
N GLY A 253 8.35 -2.34 -0.06
CA GLY A 253 7.25 -3.19 -0.47
C GLY A 253 6.11 -3.20 0.54
N SER A 254 4.99 -3.78 0.14
CA SER A 254 3.86 -4.02 1.04
C SER A 254 4.20 -5.18 1.99
N PRO A 255 3.75 -5.12 3.25
CA PRO A 255 4.13 -6.10 4.26
C PRO A 255 3.36 -7.43 4.13
N ILE A 256 2.24 -7.43 3.40
CA ILE A 256 1.45 -8.61 3.05
C ILE A 256 1.14 -8.59 1.56
N ALA A 257 0.85 -9.75 0.97
CA ALA A 257 0.47 -9.81 -0.44
C ALA A 257 -0.85 -9.07 -0.68
N MET A 258 -0.87 -8.07 -1.55
CA MET A 258 -2.03 -7.22 -1.82
C MET A 258 -2.96 -7.79 -2.90
N GLY A 259 -2.48 -8.80 -3.62
CA GLY A 259 -3.28 -9.67 -4.47
C GLY A 259 -2.55 -10.97 -4.84
N PHE A 260 -3.18 -11.76 -5.71
CA PHE A 260 -2.69 -13.10 -6.04
C PHE A 260 -1.41 -13.12 -6.89
N GLY A 261 -1.09 -12.03 -7.61
CA GLY A 261 0.19 -11.90 -8.33
C GLY A 261 1.40 -11.92 -7.41
N GLU A 262 1.22 -11.51 -6.14
CA GLU A 262 2.27 -11.48 -5.12
C GLU A 262 2.28 -12.74 -4.24
N ALA A 263 1.48 -13.75 -4.55
CA ALA A 263 1.27 -14.92 -3.69
C ALA A 263 2.55 -15.74 -3.39
N LEU A 264 3.55 -15.67 -4.28
CA LEU A 264 4.83 -16.37 -4.15
C LEU A 264 5.98 -15.45 -3.70
N GLN A 265 5.69 -14.16 -3.49
CA GLN A 265 6.69 -13.17 -3.18
C GLN A 265 7.04 -13.21 -1.69
N GLN A 266 8.33 -13.23 -1.36
CA GLN A 266 8.78 -12.99 0.00
C GLN A 266 8.61 -11.50 0.34
N LYS A 267 7.80 -11.22 1.37
CA LYS A 267 7.62 -9.87 1.91
C LYS A 267 8.70 -9.58 2.95
N SER A 268 9.11 -8.32 3.06
CA SER A 268 10.20 -7.92 3.96
C SER A 268 10.02 -6.49 4.46
N VAL A 269 10.63 -6.17 5.60
CA VAL A 269 10.92 -4.79 6.00
C VAL A 269 12.42 -4.52 5.90
N CYS A 270 12.80 -3.26 5.70
CA CYS A 270 14.20 -2.85 5.65
C CYS A 270 14.67 -2.46 7.05
N LEU A 271 15.69 -3.13 7.59
CA LEU A 271 16.41 -2.70 8.80
C LEU A 271 17.72 -2.05 8.38
N MET A 272 17.97 -0.83 8.86
CA MET A 272 19.23 -0.13 8.66
C MET A 272 19.91 0.12 9.99
N THR A 273 21.17 -0.29 10.09
CA THR A 273 22.03 0.05 11.22
C THR A 273 23.00 1.13 10.78
N PHE A 274 22.91 2.29 11.40
CA PHE A 274 23.82 3.40 11.17
C PHE A 274 24.96 3.33 12.19
N ASP A 275 26.16 3.12 11.67
CA ASP A 275 27.42 3.48 12.30
C ASP A 275 27.92 4.76 11.60
N GLN A 276 27.90 5.87 12.32
CA GLN A 276 27.96 7.22 11.73
C GLN A 276 26.85 7.42 10.68
N ARG A 277 27.19 7.98 9.51
CA ARG A 277 26.24 8.28 8.44
C ARG A 277 26.00 7.14 7.45
N LYS A 278 26.80 6.06 7.50
CA LYS A 278 26.68 4.96 6.53
C LYS A 278 25.69 3.90 7.02
N PRO A 279 24.63 3.57 6.25
CA PRO A 279 23.73 2.48 6.62
C PRO A 279 24.30 1.12 6.22
N GLU A 280 24.28 0.18 7.15
CA GLU A 280 24.30 -1.26 6.87
C GLU A 280 22.84 -1.75 6.76
N LEU A 281 22.48 -2.29 5.60
CA LEU A 281 21.10 -2.68 5.29
C LEU A 281 20.90 -4.19 5.38
N THR A 282 19.85 -4.61 6.06
CA THR A 282 19.38 -6.00 6.13
C THR A 282 17.88 -6.04 5.86
N LEU A 283 17.43 -7.03 5.08
CA LEU A 283 16.01 -7.31 4.92
C LEU A 283 15.57 -8.32 5.97
N ILE A 284 14.46 -8.02 6.65
CA ILE A 284 13.84 -8.95 7.60
C ILE A 284 12.58 -9.50 6.93
N ASP A 285 12.58 -10.81 6.71
CA ASP A 285 11.46 -11.52 6.13
C ASP A 285 10.23 -11.48 7.03
N ILE A 286 9.10 -11.15 6.44
CA ILE A 286 7.79 -11.16 7.10
C ILE A 286 7.17 -12.55 6.93
N PRO A 287 6.69 -13.20 8.01
CA PRO A 287 5.95 -14.46 7.91
C PRO A 287 4.67 -14.32 7.09
N VAL A 288 4.26 -15.40 6.43
CA VAL A 288 2.97 -15.45 5.73
C VAL A 288 1.86 -15.75 6.74
N PHE A 289 0.99 -14.77 6.99
CA PHE A 289 -0.14 -14.89 7.94
C PHE A 289 -1.40 -15.48 7.30
N GLN A 290 -1.63 -15.21 6.01
CA GLN A 290 -2.69 -15.83 5.21
C GLN A 290 -2.10 -16.29 3.86
N ARG A 291 -2.20 -17.59 3.54
CA ARG A 291 -1.67 -18.10 2.28
C ARG A 291 -2.59 -17.73 1.12
N LEU A 292 -1.98 -17.29 0.03
CA LEU A 292 -2.62 -17.09 -1.26
C LEU A 292 -2.10 -18.14 -2.25
N ARG A 293 -2.96 -18.66 -3.13
CA ARG A 293 -2.58 -19.56 -4.22
C ARG A 293 -3.33 -19.23 -5.50
N GLN A 294 -2.62 -19.27 -6.61
CA GLN A 294 -3.20 -19.30 -7.95
C GLN A 294 -3.18 -20.73 -8.46
N LEU A 295 -4.34 -21.26 -8.83
CA LEU A 295 -4.47 -22.55 -9.48
C LEU A 295 -4.81 -22.34 -10.96
N ARG A 296 -4.15 -23.08 -11.84
CA ARG A 296 -4.35 -22.97 -13.29
C ARG A 296 -4.47 -24.34 -13.93
N GLY A 297 -5.50 -24.54 -14.74
CA GLY A 297 -5.65 -25.77 -15.52
C GLY A 297 -7.06 -26.03 -16.02
N ASN A 298 -7.27 -27.24 -16.51
CA ASN A 298 -8.59 -27.79 -16.79
C ASN A 298 -9.31 -28.19 -15.48
N LEU A 299 -10.59 -28.54 -15.59
CA LEU A 299 -11.44 -28.87 -14.45
C LEU A 299 -10.83 -30.00 -13.57
N GLN A 300 -10.41 -31.11 -14.19
CA GLN A 300 -9.86 -32.26 -13.46
C GLN A 300 -8.65 -31.87 -12.60
N ARG A 301 -7.72 -31.09 -13.16
CA ARG A 301 -6.55 -30.60 -12.43
C ARG A 301 -6.94 -29.68 -11.28
N LEU A 302 -7.84 -28.72 -11.54
CA LEU A 302 -8.29 -27.77 -10.52
C LEU A 302 -8.97 -28.47 -9.34
N LEU A 303 -9.83 -29.46 -9.60
CA LEU A 303 -10.47 -30.25 -8.55
C LEU A 303 -9.44 -31.02 -7.72
N SER A 304 -8.46 -31.66 -8.38
CA SER A 304 -7.39 -32.39 -7.69
C SER A 304 -6.52 -31.46 -6.84
N ASP A 305 -6.16 -30.28 -7.35
CA ASP A 305 -5.32 -29.30 -6.65
C ASP A 305 -6.06 -28.75 -5.42
N LEU A 306 -7.37 -28.44 -5.55
CA LEU A 306 -8.21 -27.97 -4.45
C LEU A 306 -8.34 -29.04 -3.35
N GLN A 307 -8.61 -30.30 -3.71
CA GLN A 307 -8.69 -31.40 -2.75
C GLN A 307 -7.37 -31.58 -1.98
N HIS A 308 -6.23 -31.46 -2.66
CA HIS A 308 -4.94 -31.51 -2.01
C HIS A 308 -4.75 -30.34 -1.02
N LEU A 309 -5.17 -29.12 -1.36
CA LEU A 309 -5.13 -27.98 -0.44
C LEU A 309 -6.02 -28.19 0.79
N VAL A 310 -7.23 -28.74 0.62
CA VAL A 310 -8.14 -29.05 1.73
C VAL A 310 -7.52 -30.10 2.65
N GLN A 311 -6.92 -31.16 2.10
CA GLN A 311 -6.24 -32.21 2.87
C GLN A 311 -5.06 -31.70 3.69
N ASN A 312 -4.33 -30.69 3.17
CA ASN A 312 -3.23 -30.06 3.92
C ASN A 312 -3.71 -29.28 5.14
N ASN A 313 -5.01 -28.96 5.22
CA ASN A 313 -5.66 -28.30 6.36
C ASN A 313 -4.98 -26.99 6.82
N ILE A 314 -4.56 -26.17 5.85
CA ILE A 314 -3.95 -24.85 6.12
C ILE A 314 -4.79 -23.77 5.47
N SER A 315 -5.10 -22.71 6.23
CA SER A 315 -5.88 -21.56 5.73
C SER A 315 -5.27 -21.03 4.43
N THR A 316 -5.99 -21.17 3.32
CA THR A 316 -5.51 -20.81 1.98
C THR A 316 -6.63 -20.18 1.17
N TRP A 317 -6.38 -18.97 0.69
CA TRP A 317 -7.24 -18.30 -0.28
C TRP A 317 -6.77 -18.61 -1.68
N VAL A 318 -7.72 -18.86 -2.58
CA VAL A 318 -7.43 -19.37 -3.92
C VAL A 318 -8.06 -18.51 -5.00
N GLU A 319 -7.26 -18.15 -6.00
CA GLU A 319 -7.73 -17.74 -7.32
C GLU A 319 -7.62 -18.92 -8.27
N VAL A 320 -8.72 -19.21 -8.95
CA VAL A 320 -8.78 -20.26 -9.98
C VAL A 320 -8.74 -19.61 -11.35
N MET A 321 -7.84 -20.09 -12.20
CA MET A 321 -7.75 -19.73 -13.61
C MET A 321 -8.08 -20.97 -14.44
N TYR A 322 -9.32 -21.05 -14.91
CA TYR A 322 -9.75 -22.11 -15.80
C TYR A 322 -9.21 -21.84 -17.22
N THR A 323 -8.44 -22.81 -17.71
CA THR A 323 -7.82 -22.79 -19.04
C THR A 323 -8.09 -24.06 -19.83
N GLY A 324 -9.16 -24.78 -19.48
CA GLY A 324 -9.60 -25.96 -20.22
C GLY A 324 -10.42 -25.59 -21.46
N ASP A 325 -10.47 -26.52 -22.42
CA ASP A 325 -11.22 -26.36 -23.67
C ASP A 325 -12.69 -26.79 -23.55
N ASP A 326 -13.10 -27.37 -22.43
CA ASP A 326 -14.48 -27.80 -22.21
C ASP A 326 -15.36 -26.63 -21.74
N ILE A 327 -16.65 -26.65 -22.09
CA ILE A 327 -17.65 -25.77 -21.48
C ILE A 327 -18.11 -26.46 -20.21
N VAL A 328 -17.93 -25.81 -19.06
CA VAL A 328 -18.35 -26.31 -17.75
C VAL A 328 -19.36 -25.30 -17.18
N PRO A 329 -20.67 -25.49 -17.42
CA PRO A 329 -21.70 -24.53 -17.03
C PRO A 329 -21.78 -24.32 -15.51
N ASP A 330 -21.47 -25.35 -14.74
CA ASP A 330 -21.53 -25.47 -13.29
C ASP A 330 -20.13 -25.38 -12.64
N LEU A 331 -19.17 -24.73 -13.31
CA LEU A 331 -17.76 -24.67 -12.88
C LEU A 331 -17.62 -24.23 -11.42
N ARG A 332 -18.31 -23.16 -11.01
CA ARG A 332 -18.23 -22.65 -9.63
C ARG A 332 -18.80 -23.66 -8.63
N GLU A 333 -19.96 -24.26 -8.93
CA GLU A 333 -20.59 -25.24 -8.05
C GLU A 333 -19.69 -26.45 -7.82
N GLN A 334 -19.06 -26.98 -8.88
CA GLN A 334 -18.13 -28.10 -8.77
C GLN A 334 -16.87 -27.75 -7.95
N LEU A 335 -16.30 -26.56 -8.15
CA LEU A 335 -15.12 -26.12 -7.40
C LEU A 335 -15.46 -25.85 -5.93
N ASP A 336 -16.62 -25.25 -5.64
CA ASP A 336 -17.08 -25.02 -4.26
C ASP A 336 -17.36 -26.36 -3.55
N HIS A 337 -17.98 -27.33 -4.24
CA HIS A 337 -18.17 -28.68 -3.72
C HIS A 337 -16.84 -29.41 -3.44
N ALA A 338 -15.80 -29.16 -4.26
CA ALA A 338 -14.47 -29.73 -3.99
C ALA A 338 -13.82 -29.19 -2.71
N VAL A 339 -14.17 -27.96 -2.33
CA VAL A 339 -13.64 -27.29 -1.13
C VAL A 339 -14.51 -27.57 0.10
N SER A 340 -15.80 -27.78 -0.08
CA SER A 340 -16.78 -28.02 0.99
C SER A 340 -17.88 -28.99 0.53
N PRO A 341 -17.58 -30.30 0.46
CA PRO A 341 -18.50 -31.29 -0.14
C PRO A 341 -19.81 -31.49 0.63
N ASP A 342 -19.83 -31.28 1.96
CA ASP A 342 -20.96 -31.75 2.78
C ASP A 342 -21.93 -30.66 3.28
N ASN A 343 -21.79 -29.40 2.89
CA ASN A 343 -22.61 -28.28 3.43
C ASN A 343 -22.70 -28.26 4.97
N THR A 344 -21.75 -28.93 5.63
CA THR A 344 -21.62 -28.99 7.07
C THR A 344 -21.12 -27.65 7.56
N ASN A 345 -21.61 -27.16 8.69
CA ASN A 345 -21.20 -25.90 9.32
C ASN A 345 -19.70 -25.79 9.69
N GLN A 346 -18.86 -26.76 9.29
CA GLN A 346 -17.41 -26.67 9.39
C GLN A 346 -16.84 -25.85 8.22
N ARG A 347 -16.23 -24.72 8.56
CA ARG A 347 -15.59 -23.83 7.60
C ARG A 347 -14.35 -24.51 7.02
N SER A 348 -14.35 -24.75 5.72
CA SER A 348 -13.18 -25.28 5.01
C SER A 348 -11.97 -24.37 5.22
N PRO A 349 -10.76 -24.93 5.39
CA PRO A 349 -9.52 -24.15 5.45
C PRO A 349 -9.19 -23.50 4.10
N VAL A 350 -9.81 -23.94 3.00
CA VAL A 350 -9.62 -23.35 1.68
C VAL A 350 -10.82 -22.45 1.35
N THR A 351 -10.56 -21.29 0.77
CA THR A 351 -11.64 -20.39 0.29
C THR A 351 -11.31 -19.89 -1.12
N ILE A 352 -12.21 -20.15 -2.07
CA ILE A 352 -12.06 -19.68 -3.46
C ILE A 352 -12.59 -18.25 -3.53
N LEU A 353 -11.69 -17.30 -3.74
CA LEU A 353 -12.03 -15.86 -3.76
C LEU A 353 -12.33 -15.35 -5.15
N ARG A 354 -11.75 -15.98 -6.18
CA ARG A 354 -11.93 -15.57 -7.56
C ARG A 354 -11.82 -16.75 -8.51
N ILE A 355 -12.66 -16.75 -9.54
CA ILE A 355 -12.57 -17.68 -10.67
C ILE A 355 -12.48 -16.84 -11.94
N LYS A 356 -11.46 -17.07 -12.76
CA LYS A 356 -11.32 -16.50 -14.10
C LYS A 356 -11.49 -17.62 -15.12
N ASN A 357 -12.38 -17.42 -16.08
CA ASN A 357 -12.54 -18.31 -17.22
C ASN A 357 -11.92 -17.68 -18.46
N GLN A 358 -10.74 -18.18 -18.88
CA GLN A 358 -10.00 -17.60 -20.01
C GLN A 358 -10.75 -17.72 -21.35
N ARG A 359 -11.66 -18.69 -21.48
CA ARG A 359 -12.43 -18.88 -22.72
C ARG A 359 -13.44 -17.75 -22.92
N SER A 360 -14.09 -17.31 -21.85
CA SER A 360 -14.99 -16.16 -21.85
C SER A 360 -14.24 -14.88 -22.26
N SER A 361 -13.04 -14.65 -21.73
CA SER A 361 -12.20 -13.49 -22.08
C SER A 361 -11.68 -13.48 -23.53
N ALA A 362 -11.44 -14.65 -24.10
CA ALA A 362 -10.99 -14.77 -25.49
C ALA A 362 -12.13 -14.50 -26.50
N GLN A 363 -13.37 -14.88 -26.18
CA GLN A 363 -14.56 -14.56 -27.01
C GLN A 363 -14.93 -13.07 -26.98
N LEU A 364 -14.63 -12.37 -25.88
CA LEU A 364 -14.79 -10.91 -25.77
C LEU A 364 -13.89 -10.11 -26.74
N SER A 365 -12.80 -10.72 -27.21
CA SER A 365 -11.84 -10.08 -28.13
C SER A 365 -12.22 -10.25 -29.62
N SER A 366 -13.26 -11.02 -29.95
CA SER A 366 -13.69 -11.32 -31.33
C SER A 366 -14.91 -10.53 -31.84
N GLY A 367 -15.32 -9.46 -31.17
CA GLY A 367 -16.25 -8.46 -31.73
C GLY A 367 -17.75 -8.78 -31.65
N GLU A 368 -18.16 -9.80 -30.89
CA GLU A 368 -19.57 -9.95 -30.49
C GLU A 368 -19.85 -9.21 -29.18
N ALA A 369 -21.00 -8.54 -29.09
CA ALA A 369 -21.38 -7.75 -27.93
C ALA A 369 -21.35 -8.61 -26.65
N PRO A 370 -20.81 -8.06 -25.54
CA PRO A 370 -20.39 -8.84 -24.39
C PRO A 370 -21.58 -9.51 -23.67
N GLN A 371 -21.45 -10.79 -23.34
CA GLN A 371 -22.07 -11.34 -22.12
C GLN A 371 -21.11 -11.07 -20.95
N GLN A 372 -21.19 -9.87 -20.39
CA GLN A 372 -20.51 -9.57 -19.12
C GLN A 372 -21.15 -10.39 -17.99
N THR A 373 -20.32 -11.08 -17.21
CA THR A 373 -20.77 -11.78 -16.01
C THR A 373 -20.74 -10.84 -14.81
N LEU A 374 -21.53 -11.12 -13.76
CA LEU A 374 -21.56 -10.25 -12.57
C LEU A 374 -20.20 -10.17 -11.87
N ASP A 375 -19.35 -11.18 -12.05
CA ASP A 375 -18.01 -11.25 -11.45
C ASP A 375 -17.01 -10.25 -12.07
N ASP A 376 -17.33 -9.71 -13.24
CA ASP A 376 -16.51 -8.73 -13.96
C ASP A 376 -16.90 -7.27 -13.64
N LEU A 377 -17.91 -7.08 -12.80
CA LEU A 377 -18.54 -5.78 -12.55
C LEU A 377 -18.40 -5.39 -11.08
N THR A 378 -18.01 -4.16 -10.82
CA THR A 378 -18.15 -3.60 -9.47
C THR A 378 -19.63 -3.42 -9.14
N PRO A 379 -20.01 -3.35 -7.84
CA PRO A 379 -21.37 -3.00 -7.46
C PRO A 379 -21.88 -1.71 -8.13
N GLN A 380 -20.97 -0.76 -8.39
CA GLN A 380 -21.27 0.48 -9.10
C GLN A 380 -21.56 0.21 -10.59
N ASP A 381 -20.76 -0.63 -11.25
CA ASP A 381 -21.01 -1.01 -12.65
C ASP A 381 -22.35 -1.76 -12.81
N VAL A 382 -22.71 -2.59 -11.82
CA VAL A 382 -24.02 -3.26 -11.79
C VAL A 382 -25.15 -2.24 -11.60
N PHE A 383 -24.96 -1.25 -10.73
CA PHE A 383 -25.94 -0.19 -10.51
C PHE A 383 -26.15 0.67 -11.77
N GLU A 384 -25.07 1.08 -12.45
CA GLU A 384 -25.14 1.80 -13.73
C GLU A 384 -25.90 1.00 -14.80
N LYS A 385 -25.60 -0.31 -14.91
CA LYS A 385 -26.34 -1.20 -15.81
C LYS A 385 -27.82 -1.31 -15.46
N CYS A 386 -28.17 -1.25 -14.18
CA CYS A 386 -29.55 -1.20 -13.73
C CYS A 386 -30.24 0.10 -14.15
N LEU A 387 -29.56 1.25 -14.07
CA LEU A 387 -30.09 2.53 -14.57
C LEU A 387 -30.31 2.49 -16.08
N ASP A 388 -29.38 1.89 -16.82
CA ASP A 388 -29.48 1.71 -18.28
C ASP A 388 -30.64 0.78 -18.67
N ALA A 389 -30.77 -0.38 -18.01
CA ALA A 389 -31.84 -1.35 -18.27
C ALA A 389 -33.23 -0.75 -18.01
N ASN A 390 -33.35 0.18 -17.06
CA ASN A 390 -34.60 0.86 -16.72
C ASN A 390 -34.79 2.19 -17.47
N LYS A 391 -33.90 2.54 -18.41
CA LYS A 391 -33.98 3.77 -19.23
C LYS A 391 -34.12 5.04 -18.38
N VAL A 392 -33.42 5.10 -17.25
CA VAL A 392 -33.45 6.26 -16.35
C VAL A 392 -32.85 7.47 -17.05
N ALA A 393 -33.60 8.59 -17.05
CA ALA A 393 -33.19 9.84 -17.67
C ALA A 393 -31.89 10.37 -17.03
N SER A 394 -31.00 10.93 -17.84
CA SER A 394 -29.69 11.44 -17.40
C SER A 394 -29.78 12.46 -16.26
N GLU A 395 -30.85 13.26 -16.24
CA GLU A 395 -31.12 14.28 -15.21
C GLU A 395 -31.43 13.67 -13.82
N GLN A 396 -31.90 12.42 -13.78
CA GLN A 396 -32.25 11.73 -12.53
C GLN A 396 -31.09 10.89 -11.97
N ARG A 397 -30.10 10.56 -12.81
CA ARG A 397 -28.98 9.66 -12.44
C ARG A 397 -28.14 10.19 -11.27
N PRO A 398 -27.75 11.49 -11.21
CA PRO A 398 -26.91 11.99 -10.13
C PRO A 398 -27.54 11.82 -8.74
N ALA A 399 -28.85 12.09 -8.62
CA ALA A 399 -29.57 11.94 -7.35
C ALA A 399 -29.70 10.46 -6.92
N LEU A 400 -29.91 9.55 -7.87
CA LEU A 400 -30.00 8.11 -7.61
C LEU A 400 -28.66 7.48 -7.26
N GLN A 401 -27.58 7.92 -7.91
CA GLN A 401 -26.20 7.51 -7.59
C GLN A 401 -25.82 7.96 -6.18
N LEU A 402 -26.15 9.19 -5.80
CA LEU A 402 -25.89 9.72 -4.46
C LEU A 402 -26.62 8.90 -3.38
N ALA A 403 -27.93 8.68 -3.56
CA ALA A 403 -28.73 7.90 -2.62
C ALA A 403 -28.25 6.44 -2.50
N TRP A 404 -27.83 5.83 -3.61
CA TRP A 404 -27.27 4.48 -3.60
C TRP A 404 -25.92 4.42 -2.85
N GLN A 405 -25.05 5.40 -3.04
CA GLN A 405 -23.79 5.53 -2.30
C GLN A 405 -24.03 5.70 -0.80
N GLU A 406 -25.00 6.54 -0.41
CA GLU A 406 -25.38 6.73 0.99
C GLU A 406 -25.90 5.42 1.63
N ILE A 407 -26.72 4.65 0.92
CA ILE A 407 -27.23 3.35 1.41
C ILE A 407 -26.09 2.34 1.55
N LEU A 408 -25.17 2.26 0.58
CA LEU A 408 -24.01 1.38 0.69
C LEU A 408 -23.11 1.75 1.87
N GLN A 409 -22.91 3.04 2.09
CA GLN A 409 -22.18 3.55 3.23
C GLN A 409 -22.87 3.15 4.54
N GLN A 410 -24.19 3.36 4.65
CA GLN A 410 -24.95 2.94 5.83
C GLN A 410 -24.88 1.43 6.06
N LEU A 411 -24.94 0.60 5.02
CA LEU A 411 -24.79 -0.86 5.13
C LEU A 411 -23.38 -1.27 5.60
N GLN A 412 -22.34 -0.54 5.19
CA GLN A 412 -20.98 -0.73 5.67
C GLN A 412 -20.81 -0.28 7.13
N GLU A 413 -21.55 0.75 7.55
CA GLU A 413 -21.54 1.30 8.91
C GLU A 413 -22.38 0.47 9.91
N HIS A 414 -23.49 -0.14 9.47
CA HIS A 414 -24.42 -0.92 10.31
C HIS A 414 -24.07 -2.43 10.45
N ASP A 415 -22.94 -2.88 9.92
CA ASP A 415 -22.53 -4.29 10.01
C ASP A 415 -22.21 -4.67 11.48
N THR A 416 -23.02 -5.54 12.07
CA THR A 416 -22.85 -6.05 13.45
C THR A 416 -21.58 -6.89 13.68
N ARG A 417 -20.78 -7.13 12.63
CA ARG A 417 -19.41 -7.66 12.72
C ARG A 417 -18.34 -6.55 12.75
N ALA A 418 -18.76 -5.30 12.97
CA ALA A 418 -17.90 -4.14 13.19
C ALA A 418 -17.63 -3.86 14.68
N GLU A 419 -18.18 -4.66 15.60
CA GLU A 419 -17.73 -4.70 17.01
C GLU A 419 -16.48 -5.58 17.19
#